data_AF-A0A438K5P7-F1
#
_entry.id   AF-A0A438K5P7-F1
#
_cell.length_a   1.000
_cell.length_b   1.000
_cell.length_c   1.000
_cell.angle_alpha   90.00
_cell.angle_beta   90.00
_cell.angle_gamma   90.00
#
_symmetry.space_group_name_H-M   'P 1'
#
loop_
_entity.id
_entity.type
_entity.pdbx_description
1 polymer ?
#
loop_
_entity_poly.entity_id
_entity_poly.type
_entity_poly.pdbx_seq_one_letter_code
_entity_poly.pdbx_strand_id
1 'polypeptide(L)'
;MSNGRFKRAEHQVVVNSNCDRFSIATFQNPAPEAIVYPLKIEEGEKAVLEEAITFQEMYVRKMNRDVNRPWLKKPVKDHQSYDFDHQSKLAPKLAENIFV
;
A
#
# COMPACT_ATOMS: atom_id res chain seq x y z
N MET A 1 -1.54 17.67 -9.49
CA MET A 1 -0.60 17.01 -8.54
C MET A 1 0.46 18.02 -8.06
N SER A 2 1.03 17.84 -6.86
CA SER A 2 1.86 18.85 -6.17
C SER A 2 3.32 18.99 -6.65
N ASN A 3 3.71 18.26 -7.70
CA ASN A 3 5.10 18.17 -8.18
C ASN A 3 6.14 17.79 -7.10
N GLY A 4 5.74 16.94 -6.14
CA GLY A 4 6.63 16.51 -5.05
C GLY A 4 6.63 17.42 -3.81
N ARG A 5 5.90 18.55 -3.82
CA ARG A 5 5.76 19.42 -2.63
C ARG A 5 5.06 18.70 -1.46
N PHE A 6 4.11 17.83 -1.76
CA PHE A 6 3.50 16.95 -0.76
C PHE A 6 4.15 15.59 -0.80
N LYS A 7 4.70 15.16 0.35
CA LYS A 7 5.30 13.84 0.52
C LYS A 7 4.22 12.80 0.77
N ARG A 8 4.43 11.59 0.25
CA ARG A 8 3.60 10.42 0.58
C ARG A 8 3.82 10.03 2.04
N ALA A 9 2.74 9.71 2.74
CA ALA A 9 2.83 9.09 4.07
C ALA A 9 3.27 7.63 3.94
N GLU A 10 4.47 7.31 4.44
CA GLU A 10 4.87 5.93 4.69
C GLU A 10 4.24 5.48 6.01
N HIS A 11 3.42 4.44 5.93
CA HIS A 11 2.71 3.90 7.08
C HIS A 11 2.87 2.38 7.09
N GLN A 12 3.04 1.80 8.27
CA GLN A 12 3.12 0.37 8.49
C GLN A 12 2.12 -0.05 9.56
N VAL A 13 1.67 -1.29 9.49
CA VAL A 13 0.90 -1.92 10.55
C VAL A 13 1.73 -3.08 11.08
N VAL A 14 1.94 -3.10 12.39
CA VAL A 14 2.65 -4.17 13.09
C VAL A 14 1.61 -5.09 13.74
N VAL A 15 1.88 -6.39 13.72
CA VAL A 15 1.02 -7.40 14.34
C VAL A 15 0.97 -7.23 15.86
N ASN A 16 -0.18 -7.53 16.47
CA ASN A 16 -0.36 -7.56 17.91
C ASN A 16 -0.64 -9.01 18.33
N SER A 17 0.12 -9.53 19.30
CA SER A 17 -0.02 -10.91 19.78
C SER A 17 -1.18 -11.13 20.75
N ASN A 18 -1.75 -10.04 21.29
CA ASN A 18 -2.65 -10.08 22.44
C ASN A 18 -4.09 -9.67 22.08
N CYS A 19 -4.29 -9.02 20.94
CA CYS A 19 -5.62 -8.60 20.50
C CYS A 19 -5.71 -8.49 18.99
N ASP A 20 -6.92 -8.70 18.48
CA ASP A 20 -7.24 -8.48 17.07
C ASP A 20 -7.30 -6.99 16.74
N ARG A 21 -6.83 -6.63 15.55
CA ARG A 21 -6.94 -5.29 15.00
C ARG A 21 -7.86 -5.31 13.78
N PHE A 22 -8.99 -4.61 13.88
CA PHE A 22 -9.87 -4.35 12.73
C PHE A 22 -9.67 -2.93 12.21
N SER A 23 -9.70 -2.74 10.90
CA SER A 23 -9.59 -1.42 10.28
C SER A 23 -10.35 -1.35 8.97
N ILE A 24 -10.97 -0.20 8.74
CA ILE A 24 -11.61 0.15 7.48
C ILE A 24 -10.80 1.29 6.86
N ALA A 25 -10.32 1.09 5.64
CA ALA A 25 -9.62 2.10 4.88
C ALA A 25 -10.44 2.48 3.65
N THR A 26 -10.59 3.78 3.42
CA THR A 26 -11.19 4.32 2.19
C THR A 26 -10.13 5.09 1.43
N PHE A 27 -10.10 4.93 0.11
CA PHE A 27 -9.17 5.61 -0.77
C PHE A 27 -9.95 6.45 -1.77
N GLN A 28 -9.70 7.75 -1.77
CA GLN A 28 -10.26 8.67 -2.74
C GLN A 28 -9.27 8.87 -3.88
N ASN A 29 -9.63 8.37 -5.06
CA ASN A 29 -8.79 8.38 -6.24
C ASN A 29 -9.52 9.08 -7.40
N PRO A 30 -8.79 9.66 -8.37
CA PRO A 30 -9.37 10.11 -9.63
C PRO A 30 -10.05 8.96 -10.39
N ALA A 31 -10.94 9.31 -11.32
CA ALA A 31 -11.47 8.34 -12.29
C ALA A 31 -10.33 7.72 -13.12
N PRO A 32 -10.43 6.46 -13.56
CA PRO A 32 -9.36 5.76 -14.29
C PRO A 32 -8.82 6.53 -15.51
N GLU A 33 -9.73 7.15 -16.27
CA GLU A 33 -9.48 7.94 -17.48
C GLU A 33 -9.05 9.38 -17.19
N ALA A 34 -9.11 9.83 -15.93
CA ALA A 34 -8.71 11.18 -15.56
C ALA A 34 -7.22 11.39 -15.86
N ILE A 35 -6.90 12.53 -16.50
CA ILE A 35 -5.52 12.89 -16.83
C ILE A 35 -4.83 13.44 -15.59
N VAL A 36 -3.68 12.86 -15.23
CA VAL A 36 -2.86 13.26 -14.09
C VAL A 36 -1.55 13.89 -14.55
N TYR A 37 -1.25 15.08 -14.01
CA TYR A 37 -0.02 15.82 -14.27
C TYR A 37 0.30 16.79 -13.10
N PRO A 38 1.55 17.28 -12.98
CA PRO A 38 1.89 18.33 -12.03
C PRO A 38 1.12 19.62 -12.37
N LEU A 39 0.30 20.12 -11.43
CA LEU A 39 -0.61 21.25 -11.70
C LEU A 39 0.14 22.59 -11.69
N LYS A 40 1.15 22.71 -10.84
CA LYS A 40 2.00 23.90 -10.71
C LYS A 40 3.45 23.47 -10.68
N ILE A 41 4.23 24.00 -11.61
CA ILE A 41 5.69 23.86 -11.69
C ILE A 41 6.24 25.28 -11.58
N GLU A 42 7.10 25.54 -10.61
CA GLU A 42 7.74 26.86 -10.46
C GLU A 42 8.97 26.98 -11.36
N GLU A 43 9.40 28.21 -11.63
CA GLU A 43 10.54 28.48 -12.51
C GLU A 43 11.80 27.78 -11.99
N GLY A 44 12.43 26.97 -12.85
CA GLY A 44 13.59 26.15 -12.50
C GLY A 44 13.27 24.77 -11.89
N GLU A 45 12.01 24.43 -11.61
CA GLU A 45 11.63 23.09 -11.15
C GLU A 45 11.51 22.09 -12.31
N LYS A 46 12.04 20.87 -12.11
CA LYS A 46 11.81 19.75 -13.03
C LYS A 46 10.46 19.09 -12.73
N ALA A 47 9.71 18.76 -13.77
CA ALA A 47 8.47 17.99 -13.65
C ALA A 47 8.76 16.55 -13.17
N VAL A 48 7.99 16.06 -12.19
CA VAL A 48 8.08 14.67 -11.72
C VAL A 48 7.52 13.67 -12.74
N LEU A 49 6.60 14.12 -13.59
CA LEU A 49 6.09 13.36 -14.73
C LEU A 49 6.53 14.06 -16.01
N GLU A 50 7.10 13.30 -16.94
CA GLU A 50 7.55 13.81 -18.24
C GLU A 50 6.38 14.21 -19.14
N GLU A 51 5.28 13.46 -19.04
CA GLU A 51 4.07 13.68 -19.82
C GLU A 51 2.82 13.51 -18.94
N ALA A 52 1.69 14.03 -19.42
CA ALA A 52 0.40 13.80 -18.81
C ALA A 52 -0.09 12.39 -19.17
N ILE A 53 -0.46 11.59 -18.17
CA ILE A 53 -0.91 10.20 -18.34
C ILE A 53 -2.28 10.00 -17.69
N THR A 54 -2.95 8.89 -17.98
CA THR A 54 -4.20 8.54 -17.28
C THR A 54 -3.90 8.07 -15.85
N PHE A 55 -4.86 8.23 -14.94
CA PHE A 55 -4.73 7.73 -13.57
C PHE A 55 -4.54 6.21 -13.54
N GLN A 56 -5.24 5.47 -14.41
CA GLN A 56 -5.08 4.02 -14.55
C GLN A 56 -3.65 3.64 -14.91
N GLU A 57 -3.04 4.33 -15.88
CA GLU A 57 -1.67 4.07 -16.27
C GLU A 57 -0.67 4.42 -15.15
N MET A 58 -0.86 5.55 -14.47
CA MET A 58 -0.06 5.91 -13.30
C MET A 58 -0.14 4.82 -12.22
N TYR A 59 -1.33 4.28 -11.95
CA TYR A 59 -1.54 3.22 -10.98
C TYR A 59 -0.80 1.93 -11.34
N VAL A 60 -0.91 1.48 -12.60
CA VAL A 60 -0.18 0.29 -13.09
C VAL A 60 1.33 0.48 -13.00
N ARG A 61 1.85 1.63 -13.46
CA ARG A 61 3.29 1.97 -13.36
C ARG A 61 3.75 1.93 -11.90
N LYS A 62 2.95 2.46 -10.96
CA LYS A 62 3.25 2.46 -9.52
C LYS A 62 3.29 1.06 -8.94
N MET A 63 2.27 0.24 -9.19
CA MET A 63 2.19 -1.11 -8.63
C MET A 63 3.31 -2.01 -9.17
N ASN A 64 3.60 -1.93 -10.46
CA ASN A 64 4.73 -2.67 -11.05
C ASN A 64 6.07 -2.28 -10.42
N ARG A 65 6.29 -1.00 -10.12
CA ARG A 65 7.50 -0.53 -9.44
C ARG A 65 7.58 -1.05 -8.00
N ASP A 66 6.47 -1.09 -7.28
CA ASP A 66 6.45 -1.53 -5.88
C ASP A 66 6.67 -3.04 -5.76
N VAL A 67 5.99 -3.83 -6.59
CA VAL A 67 6.13 -5.31 -6.60
C VAL A 67 7.56 -5.72 -6.95
N ASN A 68 8.21 -4.98 -7.84
CA ASN A 68 9.58 -5.29 -8.28
C ASN A 68 10.67 -4.73 -7.37
N ARG A 69 10.35 -4.28 -6.14
CA ARG A 69 11.33 -3.77 -5.19
C ARG A 69 12.36 -4.87 -4.82
N PRO A 70 13.67 -4.62 -4.98
CA PRO A 70 14.70 -5.65 -4.79
C PRO A 70 14.73 -6.28 -3.39
N TRP A 71 14.33 -5.54 -2.35
CA TRP A 71 14.35 -6.04 -0.98
C TRP A 71 13.15 -6.93 -0.63
N LEU A 72 12.04 -6.86 -1.39
CA LEU A 72 10.95 -7.84 -1.27
C LEU A 72 11.35 -9.22 -1.81
N LYS A 73 12.39 -9.27 -2.65
CA LYS A 73 12.92 -10.49 -3.25
C LYS A 73 14.08 -11.10 -2.44
N LYS A 74 14.53 -10.44 -1.37
CA LYS A 74 15.57 -10.99 -0.49
C LYS A 74 14.90 -11.98 0.47
N PRO A 75 15.34 -13.25 0.53
CA PRO A 75 14.88 -14.15 1.58
C PRO A 75 15.23 -13.52 2.93
N VAL A 76 14.23 -13.47 3.82
CA VAL A 76 14.45 -13.11 5.23
C VAL A 76 15.39 -14.16 5.78
N LYS A 77 16.61 -13.76 6.18
CA LYS A 77 17.52 -14.66 6.90
C LYS A 77 16.89 -14.97 8.24
N ASP A 78 16.79 -16.25 8.55
CA ASP A 78 16.16 -16.86 9.72
C ASP A 78 16.11 -15.93 10.93
N HIS A 79 14.92 -15.37 11.19
CA HIS A 79 14.60 -14.94 12.55
C HIS A 79 14.44 -16.22 13.36
N GLN A 80 15.29 -16.40 14.38
CA GLN A 80 15.16 -17.48 15.36
C GLN A 80 13.69 -17.60 15.78
N SER A 81 13.10 -18.76 15.53
CA SER A 81 11.74 -19.10 15.92
C SER A 81 11.62 -18.97 17.44
N TYR A 82 10.82 -18.02 17.90
CA TYR A 82 10.35 -18.03 19.29
C TYR A 82 9.22 -19.07 19.39
N ASP A 83 9.47 -20.15 20.14
CA ASP A 83 8.50 -21.20 20.41
C ASP A 83 7.26 -20.61 21.11
N PHE A 84 6.13 -20.57 20.39
CA PHE A 84 4.82 -20.24 20.93
C PHE A 84 4.06 -21.53 21.30
N ASP A 85 4.61 -22.27 22.26
CA ASP A 85 3.85 -23.29 22.96
C ASP A 85 3.02 -22.63 24.06
N HIS A 86 1.89 -22.01 23.71
CA HIS A 86 0.72 -21.99 24.59
C HIS A 86 -0.59 -21.67 23.85
N GLN A 87 -1.51 -22.63 24.01
CA GLN A 87 -2.96 -22.57 23.79
C GLN A 87 -3.47 -22.79 22.36
N SER A 88 -3.40 -24.06 21.98
CA SER A 88 -4.59 -24.76 21.49
C SER A 88 -5.80 -24.44 22.38
N LYS A 89 -6.81 -23.76 21.82
CA LYS A 89 -8.25 -23.85 22.13
C LYS A 89 -9.00 -22.64 21.60
N LEU A 90 -9.25 -22.57 20.28
CA LEU A 90 -10.42 -21.88 19.74
C LEU A 90 -10.83 -22.62 18.46
N ALA A 91 -11.95 -23.36 18.55
CA ALA A 91 -12.52 -24.11 17.45
C ALA A 91 -12.97 -23.17 16.30
N PRO A 92 -12.96 -23.63 15.04
CA PRO A 92 -13.37 -22.79 13.92
C PRO A 92 -14.89 -22.60 13.99
N LYS A 93 -15.37 -21.37 14.17
CA LYS A 93 -16.77 -21.06 13.86
C LYS A 93 -16.87 -20.87 12.35
N LEU A 94 -17.62 -21.77 11.70
CA LEU A 94 -18.03 -21.63 10.31
C LEU A 94 -18.69 -20.27 10.10
N ALA A 95 -18.18 -19.51 9.13
CA ALA A 95 -18.78 -18.27 8.68
C ALA A 95 -19.99 -18.60 7.79
N GLU A 96 -21.16 -18.74 8.39
CA GLU A 96 -22.42 -18.66 7.66
C GLU A 96 -22.90 -17.20 7.67
N ASN A 97 -23.12 -16.70 6.45
CA ASN A 97 -23.89 -15.51 6.09
C ASN A 97 -23.24 -14.14 6.36
N ILE A 98 -22.60 -13.60 5.31
CA ILE A 98 -22.57 -12.15 5.06
C ILE A 98 -22.99 -11.93 3.60
N PHE A 99 -24.31 -11.85 3.39
CA PHE A 99 -24.94 -11.09 2.31
C PHE A 99 -25.81 -10.03 2.98
N VAL A 100 -25.41 -8.76 2.90
CA VAL A 100 -26.27 -7.57 2.79
C VAL A 100 -25.50 -6.54 1.99
#